data_AF-A0A935LLN1-F1
#
_entry.id   AF-A0A935LLN1-F1
#
_cell.length_a   1.000
_cell.length_b   1.000
_cell.length_c   1.000
_cell.angle_alpha   90.00
_cell.angle_beta   90.00
_cell.angle_gamma   90.00
#
_symmetry.space_group_name_H-M   'P 1'
#
loop_
_entity.id
_entity.type
_entity.pdbx_description
1 polymer ?
#
loop_
_entity_poly.entity_id
_entity_poly.type
_entity_poly.pdbx_seq_one_letter_code
_entity_poly.pdbx_strand_id
1 'polypeptide(L)'
;MYVEYLKEQGIKISMDGKGSALDNIYIERFWRTIKYQHIHLNPAADGISLYIGIKKWIEKYHFKAHQGINRQKPQYLYLNAA
;
A
#
# COMPACT_ATOMS: atom_id res chain seq x y z
N MET A 1 -5.01 -6.13 23.05
CA MET A 1 -5.03 -4.92 22.18
C MET A 1 -3.96 -5.06 21.11
N TYR A 2 -4.11 -4.55 19.87
CA TYR A 2 -3.12 -4.84 18.80
C TYR A 2 -1.68 -4.40 19.15
N VAL A 3 -1.54 -3.33 19.95
CA VAL A 3 -0.24 -2.83 20.43
C VAL A 3 0.51 -3.86 21.27
N GLU A 4 -0.20 -4.59 22.13
CA GLU A 4 0.40 -5.63 22.98
C GLU A 4 0.90 -6.79 22.13
N TYR A 5 0.08 -7.24 21.17
CA TYR A 5 0.47 -8.28 20.21
C TYR A 5 1.73 -7.89 19.42
N LEU A 6 1.80 -6.66 18.91
CA LEU A 6 2.99 -6.17 18.19
C LEU A 6 4.24 -6.16 19.08
N LYS A 7 4.10 -5.76 20.36
CA LYS A 7 5.21 -5.79 21.33
C LYS A 7 5.66 -7.22 21.64
N GLU A 8 4.73 -8.16 21.80
CA GLU A 8 5.04 -9.59 21.99
C GLU A 8 5.80 -10.18 20.80
N GLN A 9 5.49 -9.73 19.58
CA GLN A 9 6.21 -10.13 18.37
C GLN A 9 7.54 -9.36 18.16
N GLY A 10 7.94 -8.49 19.11
CA GLY A 10 9.16 -7.70 19.01
C GLY A 10 9.13 -6.63 17.90
N ILE A 11 7.95 -6.27 17.40
CA ILE A 11 7.77 -5.29 16.32
C ILE A 11 7.88 -3.88 16.90
N LYS A 12 8.79 -3.07 16.37
CA LYS A 12 8.93 -1.66 16.74
C LYS A 12 7.72 -0.86 16.23
N ILE A 13 7.12 -0.06 17.12
CA ILE A 13 5.94 0.76 16.82
C ILE A 13 6.39 2.23 16.81
N SER A 14 6.23 2.92 15.69
CA SER A 14 6.46 4.36 15.55
C SER A 14 5.11 5.08 15.46
N MET A 15 4.52 5.42 16.59
CA MET A 15 3.21 6.12 16.66
C MET A 15 3.30 7.50 17.30
N ASP A 16 4.50 7.99 17.57
CA ASP A 16 4.73 9.28 18.20
C ASP A 16 4.22 10.35 17.24
N GLY A 17 3.09 11.00 17.56
CA GLY A 17 2.35 11.91 16.65
C GLY A 17 3.15 13.12 16.12
N LYS A 18 4.42 13.25 16.48
CA LYS A 18 5.37 14.28 16.06
C LYS A 18 6.14 13.78 14.83
N GLY A 19 5.65 14.09 13.62
CA GLY A 19 6.26 13.67 12.34
C GLY A 19 5.41 12.72 11.49
N SER A 20 4.28 12.26 12.05
CA SER A 20 3.35 11.29 11.43
C SER A 20 2.89 11.62 10.00
N ALA A 21 2.83 12.92 9.64
CA ALA A 21 2.48 13.33 8.28
C ALA A 21 3.52 12.87 7.22
N LEU A 22 4.81 12.86 7.57
CA LEU A 22 5.86 12.36 6.66
C LEU A 22 5.85 10.84 6.60
N ASP A 23 5.62 10.18 7.72
CA ASP A 23 5.53 8.71 7.77
C ASP A 23 4.35 8.20 6.93
N ASN A 24 3.22 8.93 6.96
CA ASN A 24 2.02 8.56 6.22
C ASN A 24 2.02 9.05 4.75
N ILE A 25 2.95 9.91 4.33
CA ILE A 25 2.91 10.51 2.99
C ILE A 25 2.94 9.45 1.88
N TYR A 26 3.66 8.35 2.10
CA TYR A 26 3.78 7.27 1.13
C TYR A 26 2.48 6.48 1.00
N ILE A 27 1.82 6.16 2.13
CA ILE A 27 0.55 5.42 2.12
C ILE A 27 -0.57 6.28 1.54
N GLU A 28 -0.58 7.58 1.85
CA GLU A 28 -1.56 8.53 1.29
C GLU A 28 -1.40 8.68 -0.23
N ARG A 29 -0.16 8.82 -0.72
CA ARG A 29 0.14 8.87 -2.15
C ARG A 29 -0.31 7.59 -2.86
N PHE A 30 -0.04 6.43 -2.26
CA PHE A 30 -0.48 5.14 -2.79
C PHE A 30 -2.02 5.07 -2.90
N TRP A 31 -2.73 5.46 -1.85
CA TRP A 31 -4.19 5.51 -1.86
C TRP A 31 -4.75 6.48 -2.89
N ARG A 32 -4.12 7.65 -3.05
CA ARG A 32 -4.47 8.59 -4.12
C ARG A 32 -4.30 7.92 -5.49
N THR A 33 -3.19 7.22 -5.75
CA THR A 33 -3.00 6.52 -7.01
C THR A 33 -4.10 5.49 -7.29
N ILE A 34 -4.44 4.64 -6.32
CA ILE A 34 -5.52 3.64 -6.49
C ILE A 34 -6.85 4.31 -6.81
N LYS A 35 -7.20 5.37 -6.06
CA LYS A 35 -8.47 6.08 -6.23
C LYS A 35 -8.61 6.62 -7.65
N TYR A 36 -7.61 7.35 -8.14
CA TYR A 36 -7.65 7.98 -9.45
C TYR A 36 -7.47 7.00 -10.62
N GLN A 37 -6.64 5.97 -10.47
CA GLN A 37 -6.32 5.05 -11.57
C GLN A 37 -7.22 3.81 -11.63
N HIS A 38 -8.04 3.56 -10.61
CA HIS A 38 -8.92 2.41 -10.57
C HIS A 38 -10.32 2.75 -10.08
N ILE A 39 -10.47 3.15 -8.81
CA ILE A 39 -11.78 3.20 -8.15
C ILE A 39 -12.71 4.19 -8.85
N HIS A 40 -12.22 5.38 -9.21
CA HIS A 40 -13.03 6.39 -9.90
C HIS A 40 -13.37 6.01 -11.34
N LEU A 41 -12.53 5.20 -11.98
CA LEU A 41 -12.73 4.74 -13.36
C LEU A 41 -13.58 3.46 -13.44
N ASN A 42 -13.68 2.72 -12.34
CA ASN A 42 -14.35 1.42 -12.27
C ASN A 42 -15.24 1.38 -11.02
N PRO A 43 -16.42 2.03 -11.04
CA PRO A 43 -17.37 1.95 -9.94
C PRO A 43 -17.76 0.50 -9.69
N ALA A 44 -17.64 0.07 -8.44
CA ALA A 44 -18.04 -1.27 -8.01
C ALA A 44 -19.53 -1.31 -7.68
N ALA A 45 -20.19 -2.43 -7.97
CA ALA A 45 -21.61 -2.62 -7.64
C ALA A 45 -21.83 -2.87 -6.14
N ASP A 46 -20.84 -3.47 -5.48
CA ASP A 46 -20.88 -3.85 -4.06
C ASP A 46 -19.46 -3.92 -3.46
N GLY A 47 -19.38 -4.23 -2.17
CA GLY A 47 -18.09 -4.34 -1.47
C GLY A 47 -17.21 -5.50 -1.95
N ILE A 48 -17.79 -6.60 -2.42
CA ILE A 48 -17.04 -7.78 -2.87
C ILE A 48 -16.35 -7.49 -4.20
N SER A 49 -17.09 -6.91 -5.15
CA SER A 49 -16.59 -6.46 -6.44
C SER A 49 -15.51 -5.38 -6.26
N LEU A 50 -15.68 -4.45 -5.31
CA LEU A 50 -14.65 -3.47 -4.96
C LEU A 50 -13.37 -4.14 -4.45
N TYR A 51 -13.49 -5.08 -3.52
CA TYR A 51 -12.36 -5.82 -2.97
C TYR A 51 -11.59 -6.58 -4.05
N ILE A 52 -12.30 -7.32 -4.91
CA ILE A 52 -11.69 -8.07 -6.02
C ILE A 52 -11.00 -7.12 -7.01
N GLY A 53 -11.64 -5.99 -7.34
CA GLY A 53 -11.06 -4.98 -8.22
C GLY A 53 -9.75 -4.40 -7.67
N ILE A 54 -9.77 -3.96 -6.41
CA ILE A 54 -8.59 -3.43 -5.72
C ILE A 54 -7.48 -4.49 -5.65
N LYS A 55 -7.81 -5.75 -5.31
CA LYS A 55 -6.82 -6.84 -5.26
C LYS A 55 -6.11 -7.01 -6.61
N LYS A 56 -6.88 -7.13 -7.70
CA LYS A 56 -6.32 -7.25 -9.06
C LYS A 56 -5.47 -6.04 -9.45
N TRP A 57 -5.91 -4.84 -9.07
CA TRP A 57 -5.16 -3.62 -9.37
C TRP A 57 -3.82 -3.60 -8.61
N ILE A 58 -3.81 -3.97 -7.33
CA ILE A 58 -2.60 -4.02 -6.49
C ILE A 58 -1.61 -5.07 -7.04
N GLU A 59 -2.09 -6.25 -7.41
CA GLU A 59 -1.25 -7.27 -8.08
C GLU A 59 -0.60 -6.67 -9.33
N LYS A 60 -1.39 -6.08 -10.24
CA LYS A 60 -0.86 -5.40 -11.43
C LYS A 60 0.15 -4.30 -11.08
N TYR A 61 -0.10 -3.52 -10.04
CA TYR A 61 0.80 -2.45 -9.58
C TYR A 61 2.16 -3.02 -9.16
N HIS A 62 2.18 -4.12 -8.40
CA HIS A 62 3.41 -4.78 -7.95
C HIS A 62 4.21 -5.43 -9.08
N PHE A 63 3.55 -5.92 -10.14
CA PHE A 63 4.20 -6.53 -11.30
C PHE A 63 4.54 -5.54 -12.42
N LYS A 64 4.12 -4.27 -12.33
CA LYS A 64 4.44 -3.22 -13.29
C LYS A 64 5.79 -2.57 -12.95
N ALA A 65 6.53 -2.15 -13.99
CA ALA A 65 7.74 -1.33 -13.82
C ALA A 65 7.37 0.12 -13.50
N HIS A 66 8.04 0.73 -12.52
CA HIS A 66 7.79 2.13 -12.11
C HIS A 66 9.01 3.01 -12.34
N GLN A 67 8.80 4.19 -12.92
CA GLN A 67 9.90 5.12 -13.23
C GLN A 67 10.64 5.60 -11.98
N GLY A 68 9.92 5.83 -10.87
CA GLY A 68 10.51 6.30 -9.60
C GLY A 68 11.42 5.28 -8.91
N ILE A 69 11.51 4.06 -9.42
CA ILE A 69 12.39 3.00 -8.93
C ILE A 69 13.17 2.36 -10.09
N ASN A 70 13.76 3.19 -10.95
CA ASN A 70 14.61 2.76 -12.06
C ASN A 70 13.96 1.75 -13.02
N ARG A 71 12.63 1.87 -13.22
CA ARG A 71 11.81 0.94 -14.01
C ARG A 71 11.88 -0.52 -13.51
N GLN A 72 12.15 -0.72 -12.21
CA GLN A 72 12.03 -2.00 -11.55
C GLN A 72 10.59 -2.26 -11.09
N LYS A 73 10.28 -3.52 -10.77
CA LYS A 73 8.98 -3.93 -10.23
C LYS A 73 9.02 -3.85 -8.70
N PRO A 74 8.03 -3.25 -8.02
CA PRO A 74 8.01 -3.11 -6.56
C PRO A 74 8.17 -4.44 -5.83
N GLN A 75 7.60 -5.52 -6.36
CA GLN A 75 7.74 -6.84 -5.77
C GLN A 75 9.20 -7.32 -5.70
N TYR A 76 10.02 -7.03 -6.73
CA TYR A 76 11.43 -7.43 -6.70
C TYR A 76 12.22 -6.63 -5.66
N LEU A 77 11.93 -5.35 -5.51
CA LEU A 77 12.56 -4.54 -4.47
C LEU A 77 12.18 -5.00 -3.06
N TYR A 78 10.91 -5.33 -2.85
CA TYR A 78 10.44 -5.87 -1.59
C TYR A 78 11.13 -7.20 -1.24
N LEU A 79 11.19 -8.13 -2.19
CA LEU A 79 11.83 -9.44 -1.99
C LEU A 79 13.34 -9.35 -1.76
N ASN A 80 14.03 -8.37 -2.36
CA ASN A 80 15.46 -8.18 -2.16
C ASN A 80 15.81 -7.45 -0.84
N ALA A 81 14.84 -6.79 -0.22
CA ALA A 81 15.01 -6.08 1.05
C ALA A 81 14.65 -6.92 2.27
N ALA A 82 14.00 -8.07 2.07
CA ALA A 82 13.61 -9.05 3.08
C ALA A 82 14.72 -10.09 3.29
#